data_AF-A0A537YY91-F1
#
_entry.id   AF-A0A537YY91-F1
#
_cell.length_a   1.000
_cell.length_b   1.000
_cell.length_c   1.000
_cell.angle_alpha   90.00
_cell.angle_beta   90.00
_cell.angle_gamma   90.00
#
_symmetry.space_group_name_H-M   'P 1'
#
loop_
_entity.id
_entity.type
_entity.pdbx_description
1 polymer ?
#
loop_
_entity_poly.entity_id
_entity_poly.type
_entity_poly.pdbx_seq_one_letter_code
_entity_poly.pdbx_strand_id
1 'polypeptide(L)'
;TLVVNKIRGTFNAVGIKAPGFGDRRKAMLQDIATLTGGQVVSEEVGLKLENVNLDLLGKARKVVVTKDDTTIVEGAGSQEDVQGRINQIKAEIDKTDSDWDREKLQERLAKLSGGVAVIKV
;
A
#
# COMPACT_ATOMS: atom_id res chain seq x y z
N THR A 1 -20.01 -12.86 -0.15
CA THR A 1 -19.37 -13.99 -0.87
C THR A 1 -17.99 -14.34 -0.34
N LEU A 2 -17.07 -13.38 -0.13
CA LEU A 2 -15.69 -13.66 0.35
C LEU A 2 -15.62 -14.46 1.67
N VAL A 3 -16.44 -14.10 2.67
CA VAL A 3 -16.46 -14.80 3.97
C VAL A 3 -16.84 -16.28 3.82
N VAL A 4 -17.88 -16.55 3.02
CA VAL A 4 -18.35 -17.93 2.78
C VAL A 4 -17.28 -18.75 2.04
N ASN A 5 -16.62 -18.18 1.04
CA ASN A 5 -15.55 -18.87 0.31
C ASN A 5 -14.31 -19.13 1.17
N LYS A 6 -13.98 -18.21 2.07
CA LYS A 6 -12.90 -18.40 3.04
C LYS A 6 -13.20 -19.56 3.99
N ILE A 7 -14.41 -19.60 4.55
CA ILE A 7 -14.84 -20.68 5.47
C ILE A 7 -14.83 -22.05 4.77
N ARG A 8 -15.22 -22.08 3.49
CA ARG A 8 -15.19 -23.30 2.68
C ARG A 8 -13.79 -23.72 2.24
N GLY A 9 -12.76 -22.89 2.47
CA GLY A 9 -11.39 -23.14 2.03
C GLY A 9 -11.18 -23.05 0.51
N THR A 10 -12.18 -22.62 -0.26
CA THR A 10 -12.09 -22.51 -1.72
C THR A 10 -11.29 -21.29 -2.15
N PHE A 11 -11.34 -20.21 -1.36
CA PHE A 11 -10.60 -18.99 -1.66
C PHE A 11 -10.16 -18.29 -0.36
N ASN A 12 -8.86 -18.19 -0.18
CA ASN A 12 -8.27 -17.50 0.97
C ASN A 12 -8.19 -16.00 0.70
N ALA A 13 -9.02 -15.24 1.41
CA ALA A 13 -9.08 -13.79 1.27
C ALA A 13 -9.17 -13.07 2.62
N VAL A 14 -8.83 -11.79 2.61
CA VAL A 14 -9.06 -10.86 3.72
C VAL A 14 -9.47 -9.51 3.13
N GLY A 15 -10.50 -8.90 3.71
CA GLY A 15 -10.93 -7.55 3.36
C GLY A 15 -10.51 -6.60 4.48
N ILE A 16 -9.81 -5.54 4.13
CA ILE A 16 -9.37 -4.48 5.05
C ILE A 16 -9.78 -3.11 4.50
N LYS A 17 -9.88 -2.13 5.38
CA LYS A 17 -10.18 -0.75 4.99
C LYS A 17 -8.92 -0.08 4.43
N ALA A 18 -9.08 0.78 3.44
CA ALA A 18 -8.00 1.62 2.96
C ALA A 18 -7.55 2.59 4.08
N PRO A 19 -6.24 2.83 4.25
CA PRO A 19 -5.74 3.77 5.24
C PRO A 19 -6.03 5.21 4.82
N GLY A 20 -6.27 6.07 5.80
CA GLY A 20 -6.50 7.51 5.58
C GLY A 20 -7.85 7.86 4.93
N PHE A 21 -8.00 9.14 4.59
CA PHE A 21 -9.20 9.73 4.01
C PHE A 21 -8.85 10.69 2.88
N GLY A 22 -9.82 10.99 2.00
CA GLY A 22 -9.64 11.94 0.89
C GLY A 22 -8.44 11.63 0.01
N ASP A 23 -7.70 12.65 -0.39
CA ASP A 23 -6.52 12.51 -1.26
C ASP A 23 -5.38 11.74 -0.60
N ARG A 24 -5.28 11.80 0.74
CA ARG A 24 -4.29 11.00 1.48
C ARG A 24 -4.54 9.51 1.31
N ARG A 25 -5.80 9.08 1.23
CA ARG A 25 -6.13 7.67 0.96
C ARG A 25 -5.57 7.24 -0.40
N LYS A 26 -5.76 8.05 -1.43
CA LYS A 26 -5.26 7.77 -2.79
C LYS A 26 -3.74 7.70 -2.78
N ALA A 27 -3.08 8.66 -2.14
CA ALA A 27 -1.63 8.71 -2.03
C ALA A 27 -1.06 7.48 -1.29
N MET A 28 -1.68 7.07 -0.18
CA MET A 28 -1.26 5.89 0.58
C MET A 28 -1.53 4.57 -0.15
N LEU A 29 -2.64 4.47 -0.90
CA LEU A 29 -2.89 3.32 -1.76
C LEU A 29 -1.84 3.23 -2.87
N GLN A 30 -1.43 4.37 -3.43
CA GLN A 30 -0.34 4.42 -4.40
C GLN A 30 0.99 3.99 -3.78
N ASP A 31 1.27 4.40 -2.54
CA ASP A 31 2.48 3.95 -1.81
C ASP A 31 2.50 2.42 -1.66
N ILE A 32 1.36 1.82 -1.29
CA ILE A 32 1.22 0.36 -1.17
C ILE A 32 1.36 -0.33 -2.53
N ALA A 33 0.74 0.23 -3.57
CA ALA A 33 0.83 -0.28 -4.94
C ALA A 33 2.27 -0.29 -5.42
N THR A 34 3.00 0.82 -5.27
CA THR A 34 4.42 0.92 -5.57
C THR A 34 5.27 -0.07 -4.78
N LEU A 35 5.02 -0.23 -3.47
CA LEU A 35 5.73 -1.18 -2.62
C LEU A 35 5.53 -2.65 -3.08
N THR A 36 4.32 -2.97 -3.55
CA THR A 36 3.93 -4.34 -3.93
C THR A 36 4.07 -4.62 -5.42
N GLY A 37 4.41 -3.62 -6.24
CA GLY A 37 4.47 -3.73 -7.71
C GLY A 37 3.10 -3.85 -8.37
N GLY A 38 2.04 -3.40 -7.71
CA GLY A 38 0.68 -3.36 -8.24
C GLY A 38 0.28 -1.97 -8.74
N GLN A 39 -0.95 -1.87 -9.23
CA GLN A 39 -1.56 -0.61 -9.65
C GLN A 39 -2.86 -0.36 -8.89
N VAL A 40 -3.07 0.88 -8.46
CA VAL A 40 -4.32 1.28 -7.81
C VAL A 40 -5.44 1.28 -8.84
N VAL A 41 -6.44 0.43 -8.62
CA VAL A 41 -7.64 0.38 -9.45
C VAL A 41 -8.59 1.49 -8.98
N SER A 42 -8.77 2.52 -9.81
CA SER A 42 -9.64 3.66 -9.55
C SER A 42 -10.33 4.08 -10.84
N GLU A 43 -11.62 4.40 -10.73
CA GLU A 43 -12.41 4.92 -11.85
C GLU A 43 -11.88 6.25 -12.38
N GLU A 44 -11.23 7.05 -11.53
CA GLU A 44 -10.59 8.32 -11.91
C GLU A 44 -9.45 8.13 -12.93
N VAL A 45 -8.83 6.94 -12.93
CA VAL A 45 -7.75 6.56 -13.86
C VAL A 45 -8.32 5.74 -15.02
N GLY A 46 -9.65 5.65 -15.14
CA GLY A 46 -10.34 4.89 -16.18
C GLY A 46 -10.33 3.37 -15.99
N LEU A 47 -9.85 2.88 -14.83
CA LEU A 47 -9.82 1.46 -14.53
C LEU A 47 -11.11 1.04 -13.83
N LYS A 48 -11.79 0.04 -14.42
CA LYS A 48 -12.95 -0.62 -13.81
C LYS A 48 -12.53 -1.96 -13.23
N LEU A 49 -13.12 -2.32 -12.09
CA LEU A 49 -12.85 -3.59 -11.41
C LEU A 49 -13.09 -4.82 -12.32
N GLU A 50 -14.04 -4.71 -13.24
CA GLU A 50 -14.40 -5.75 -14.21
C GLU A 50 -13.28 -6.08 -15.20
N ASN A 51 -12.38 -5.12 -15.47
CA ASN A 51 -11.30 -5.24 -16.44
C ASN A 51 -9.93 -5.50 -15.79
N VAL A 52 -9.90 -5.79 -14.49
CA VAL A 52 -8.64 -6.01 -13.75
C VAL A 52 -8.07 -7.38 -14.09
N ASN A 53 -6.81 -7.41 -14.51
CA ASN A 53 -6.03 -8.63 -14.72
C ASN A 53 -5.08 -8.88 -13.53
N LEU A 54 -4.43 -10.05 -13.54
CA LEU A 54 -3.47 -10.41 -12.49
C LEU A 54 -2.21 -9.54 -12.52
N ASP A 55 -1.89 -8.92 -13.64
CA ASP A 55 -0.70 -8.08 -13.81
C ASP A 55 -0.81 -6.75 -13.06
N LEU A 56 -2.04 -6.28 -12.82
CA LEU A 56 -2.32 -5.09 -12.02
C LEU A 56 -2.24 -5.36 -10.51
N LEU A 57 -2.23 -6.63 -10.08
CA LEU A 57 -2.22 -7.00 -8.66
C LEU A 57 -0.80 -7.03 -8.10
N GLY A 58 -0.60 -6.33 -6.99
CA GLY A 58 0.66 -6.35 -6.25
C GLY A 58 0.91 -7.70 -5.57
N LYS A 59 2.18 -7.99 -5.31
CA LYS A 59 2.64 -9.20 -4.60
C LYS A 59 3.45 -8.82 -3.36
N ALA A 60 3.35 -9.64 -2.33
CA ALA A 60 4.16 -9.54 -1.13
C ALA A 60 4.43 -10.93 -0.56
N ARG A 61 5.56 -11.11 0.13
CA ARG A 61 5.92 -12.41 0.73
C ARG A 61 4.98 -12.79 1.86
N LYS A 62 4.64 -11.84 2.72
CA LYS A 62 3.78 -12.08 3.88
C LYS A 62 2.94 -10.85 4.18
N VAL A 63 1.64 -11.07 4.39
CA VAL A 63 0.71 -10.04 4.86
C VAL A 63 0.12 -10.51 6.18
N VAL A 64 0.28 -9.71 7.22
CA VAL A 64 -0.26 -9.97 8.56
C VAL A 64 -1.35 -8.96 8.83
N VAL A 65 -2.56 -9.44 9.06
CA VAL A 65 -3.72 -8.60 9.40
C VAL A 65 -4.16 -8.94 10.81
N THR A 66 -4.22 -7.91 11.66
CA THR A 66 -4.76 -7.98 13.02
C THR A 66 -6.07 -7.19 13.08
N LYS A 67 -6.63 -7.02 14.28
CA LYS A 67 -7.85 -6.23 14.48
C LYS A 67 -7.63 -4.77 14.08
N ASP A 68 -6.48 -4.22 14.41
CA ASP A 68 -6.22 -2.78 14.33
C ASP A 68 -5.19 -2.44 13.24
N ASP A 69 -4.27 -3.37 12.92
CA ASP A 69 -3.15 -3.11 12.01
C ASP A 69 -3.04 -4.12 10.86
N THR A 70 -2.54 -3.63 9.72
CA THR A 70 -2.09 -4.44 8.59
C THR A 70 -0.60 -4.21 8.34
N THR A 71 0.18 -5.29 8.32
CA THR A 71 1.61 -5.26 8.00
C THR A 71 1.87 -6.03 6.71
N ILE A 72 2.55 -5.38 5.76
CA ILE A 72 2.99 -5.99 4.51
C ILE A 72 4.51 -6.16 4.59
N VAL A 73 4.99 -7.39 4.43
CA VAL A 73 6.41 -7.76 4.55
C VAL A 73 6.92 -8.19 3.19
N GLU A 74 8.03 -7.57 2.77
CA GLU A 74 8.72 -7.83 1.49
C GLU A 74 7.75 -7.78 0.30
N GLY A 75 7.32 -6.57 -0.06
CA GLY A 75 6.60 -6.31 -1.30
C GLY A 75 7.48 -6.56 -2.53
N ALA A 76 6.87 -6.95 -3.64
CA ALA A 76 7.57 -7.28 -4.90
C ALA A 76 7.73 -6.07 -5.84
N GLY A 77 7.58 -4.84 -5.34
CA GLY A 77 7.83 -3.63 -6.11
C GLY A 77 9.30 -3.48 -6.50
N SER A 78 9.56 -2.80 -7.62
CA SER A 78 10.94 -2.52 -8.03
C SER A 78 11.60 -1.55 -7.05
N GLN A 79 12.90 -1.75 -6.78
CA GLN A 79 13.64 -0.83 -5.91
C GLN A 79 13.68 0.59 -6.49
N GLU A 80 13.70 0.70 -7.82
CA GLU A 80 13.67 1.99 -8.52
C GLU A 80 12.36 2.74 -8.28
N ASP A 81 11.21 2.07 -8.42
CA ASP A 81 9.90 2.70 -8.18
C ASP A 81 9.74 3.11 -6.72
N VAL A 82 10.16 2.26 -5.78
CA VAL A 82 10.13 2.56 -4.34
C VAL A 82 11.02 3.76 -4.04
N GLN A 83 12.24 3.80 -4.59
CA GLN A 83 13.16 4.92 -4.39
C GLN A 83 12.64 6.22 -5.04
N GLY A 84 12.05 6.12 -6.23
CA GLY A 84 11.38 7.23 -6.91
C GLY A 84 10.25 7.79 -6.04
N ARG A 85 9.44 6.91 -5.44
CA ARG A 85 8.35 7.31 -4.55
C ARG A 85 8.85 7.95 -3.26
N ILE A 86 9.91 7.42 -2.66
CA ILE A 86 10.59 8.01 -1.50
C ILE A 86 11.07 9.43 -1.82
N ASN A 87 11.69 9.63 -2.99
CA ASN A 87 12.21 10.93 -3.40
C ASN A 87 11.08 11.94 -3.66
N GLN A 88 9.96 11.51 -4.24
CA GLN A 88 8.77 12.36 -4.39
C GLN A 88 8.27 12.87 -3.03
N ILE A 89 8.13 11.98 -2.04
CA ILE A 89 7.63 12.36 -0.71
C ILE A 89 8.62 13.28 0.01
N LYS A 90 9.93 13.05 -0.13
CA LYS A 90 10.95 13.97 0.41
C LYS A 90 10.83 15.37 -0.19
N ALA A 91 10.66 15.47 -1.51
CA ALA A 91 10.46 16.75 -2.17
C ALA A 91 9.14 17.45 -1.76
N GLU A 92 8.08 16.69 -1.47
CA GLU A 92 6.84 17.23 -0.90
C GLU A 92 7.04 17.78 0.51
N ILE A 93 7.84 17.09 1.34
CA ILE A 93 8.20 17.52 2.70
C ILE A 93 8.98 18.85 2.68
N ASP A 94 9.92 19.01 1.76
CA ASP A 94 10.72 20.23 1.67
C ASP A 94 9.93 21.43 1.17
N LYS A 95 8.85 21.18 0.42
CA LYS A 95 7.98 22.23 -0.13
C LYS A 95 6.86 22.67 0.81
N THR A 96 6.53 21.89 1.83
CA THR A 96 5.44 22.22 2.76
C THR A 96 5.92 23.14 3.89
N ASP A 97 5.14 24.18 4.13
CA ASP A 97 5.24 25.12 5.23
C ASP A 97 4.34 24.74 6.42
N SER A 98 3.49 23.72 6.24
CA SER A 98 2.58 23.18 7.25
C SER A 98 3.26 22.07 8.06
N ASP A 99 3.41 22.28 9.36
CA ASP A 99 3.97 21.27 10.26
C ASP A 99 3.12 19.99 10.33
N TRP A 100 1.79 20.14 10.20
CA TRP A 100 0.88 18.99 10.15
C TRP A 100 1.11 18.15 8.88
N ASP A 101 1.24 18.77 7.72
CA ASP A 101 1.51 18.05 6.47
C ASP A 101 2.89 17.41 6.50
N ARG A 102 3.90 18.12 7.03
CA ARG A 102 5.25 17.60 7.23
C ARG A 102 5.24 16.32 8.06
N GLU A 103 4.56 16.32 9.21
CA GLU A 103 4.44 15.15 10.08
C GLU A 103 3.81 13.97 9.33
N LYS A 104 2.73 14.23 8.58
CA LYS A 104 2.00 13.17 7.86
C LYS A 104 2.73 12.62 6.64
N LEU A 105 3.54 13.44 5.97
CA LEU A 105 4.44 12.97 4.92
C LEU A 105 5.61 12.17 5.50
N GLN A 106 6.15 12.56 6.66
CA GLN A 106 7.18 11.79 7.37
C GLN A 106 6.66 10.41 7.79
N GLU A 107 5.42 10.29 8.27
CA GLU A 107 4.80 8.99 8.57
C GLU A 107 4.76 8.07 7.34
N ARG A 108 4.42 8.62 6.16
CA ARG A 108 4.38 7.87 4.89
C ARG A 108 5.78 7.46 4.45
N LEU A 109 6.73 8.40 4.53
CA LEU A 109 8.13 8.15 4.20
C LEU A 109 8.72 7.04 5.08
N ALA A 110 8.44 7.06 6.38
CA ALA A 110 8.89 6.05 7.32
C ALA A 110 8.33 4.67 6.98
N LYS A 111 7.04 4.58 6.60
CA LYS A 111 6.40 3.31 6.20
C LYS A 111 7.00 2.72 4.91
N LEU A 112 7.43 3.56 3.97
CA LEU A 112 8.09 3.12 2.73
C LEU A 112 9.56 2.79 2.92
N SER A 113 10.29 3.60 3.71
CA SER A 113 11.75 3.49 3.86
C SER A 113 12.15 2.49 4.95
N GLY A 114 11.30 2.31 5.97
CA GLY A 114 11.66 1.60 7.21
C GLY A 114 11.85 0.10 7.06
N GLY A 115 11.37 -0.50 5.97
CA GLY A 115 11.32 -1.95 5.82
C GLY A 115 10.56 -2.63 6.99
N VAL A 116 10.38 -3.93 6.91
CA VAL A 116 9.93 -4.72 8.07
C VAL A 116 11.05 -5.67 8.43
N ALA A 117 11.68 -5.45 9.57
CA ALA A 117 12.69 -6.36 10.09
C ALA A 117 12.02 -7.65 10.59
N VAL A 118 12.41 -8.79 10.03
CA VAL A 118 11.93 -10.11 10.47
C VAL A 118 13.06 -10.80 11.23
N ILE A 119 12.89 -10.95 12.55
CA ILE A 119 13.78 -11.75 13.38
C ILE A 119 13.25 -13.20 13.37
N LYS A 120 14.10 -14.15 12.97
CA LYS A 120 13.81 -15.58 13.12
C LYS A 120 14.56 -16.06 14.36
N VAL A 121 13.81 -16.55 15.35
CA VAL A 121 14.32 -17.21 16.55
C VAL A 121 14.22 -18.71 16.38
#